data_AF-A0A2X2Y664-F1
#
_entry.id   AF-A0A2X2Y664-F1
#
_cell.length_a   1.000
_cell.length_b   1.000
_cell.length_c   1.000
_cell.angle_alpha   90.00
_cell.angle_beta   90.00
_cell.angle_gamma   90.00
#
_symmetry.space_group_name_H-M   'P 1'
#
loop_
_entity.id
_entity.type
_entity.pdbx_description
1 polymer ?
#
loop_
_entity_poly.entity_id
_entity_poly.type
_entity_poly.pdbx_seq_one_letter_code
_entity_poly.pdbx_strand_id
1 'polypeptide(L)'
;MTKIKCPSLLDKEGKKEWKRILKILEEQKKDFESIDTKALERYCSCYSDVLKFSNLLEESGYIIKSPNGYPQQHPYCQLKKNAEQEMRNWMKELGLTPASRARMNKSKAKDNGEFYTEEDREMEQLFND
;
A
#
# COMPACT_ATOMS: atom_id res chain seq x y z
N MET A 1 -9.26 19.20 -3.89
CA MET A 1 -9.63 17.76 -3.83
C MET A 1 -11.14 17.63 -3.69
N THR A 2 -11.78 16.80 -4.50
CA THR A 2 -13.18 16.38 -4.31
C THR A 2 -13.34 15.85 -2.88
N LYS A 3 -14.45 16.18 -2.19
CA LYS A 3 -14.66 15.76 -0.80
C LYS A 3 -14.93 14.26 -0.73
N ILE A 4 -13.88 13.45 -0.65
CA ILE A 4 -13.99 11.99 -0.58
C ILE A 4 -14.44 11.57 0.82
N LYS A 5 -15.57 10.86 0.88
CA LYS A 5 -16.17 10.41 2.15
C LYS A 5 -15.50 9.13 2.63
N CYS A 6 -15.10 9.10 3.89
CA CYS A 6 -14.57 7.90 4.53
C CYS A 6 -15.65 6.79 4.60
N PRO A 7 -15.33 5.56 4.18
CA PRO A 7 -16.25 4.41 4.26
C PRO A 7 -16.72 4.13 5.69
N SER A 8 -18.01 3.78 5.84
CA SER A 8 -18.61 3.51 7.15
C SER A 8 -18.08 2.24 7.82
N LEU A 9 -17.71 1.23 7.00
CA LEU A 9 -17.24 -0.09 7.42
C LEU A 9 -15.85 -0.10 8.06
N LEU A 10 -15.05 0.96 7.86
CA LEU A 10 -13.77 1.07 8.55
C LEU A 10 -13.99 1.24 10.06
N ASP A 11 -13.17 0.55 10.85
CA ASP A 11 -13.16 0.73 12.29
C ASP A 11 -12.48 2.06 12.68
N LYS A 12 -12.29 2.26 13.99
CA LYS A 12 -11.72 3.50 14.53
C LYS A 12 -10.30 3.78 14.01
N GLU A 13 -9.43 2.77 13.98
CA GLU A 13 -8.04 2.95 13.57
C GLU A 13 -7.94 3.09 12.04
N GLY A 14 -8.70 2.31 11.28
CA GLY A 14 -8.82 2.47 9.82
C GLY A 14 -9.33 3.86 9.42
N LYS A 15 -10.31 4.42 10.14
CA LYS A 15 -10.82 5.78 9.91
C LYS A 15 -9.79 6.87 10.22
N LYS A 16 -8.95 6.69 11.24
CA LYS A 16 -7.85 7.62 11.53
C LYS A 16 -6.82 7.56 10.42
N GLU A 17 -6.45 6.36 9.99
CA GLU A 17 -5.46 6.15 8.94
C GLU A 17 -5.93 6.71 7.60
N TRP A 18 -7.20 6.52 7.27
CA TRP A 18 -7.84 7.12 6.10
C TRP A 18 -7.62 8.63 6.04
N LYS A 19 -7.92 9.33 7.14
CA LYS A 19 -7.75 10.79 7.24
C LYS A 19 -6.27 11.18 7.13
N ARG A 20 -5.37 10.40 7.76
CA ARG A 20 -3.93 10.64 7.72
C ARG A 20 -3.39 10.56 6.29
N ILE A 21 -3.74 9.51 5.55
CA ILE A 21 -3.27 9.33 4.16
C ILE A 21 -3.83 10.40 3.24
N LEU A 22 -5.14 10.70 3.32
CA LEU A 22 -5.71 11.77 2.48
C LEU A 22 -5.02 13.11 2.71
N LYS A 23 -4.72 13.46 3.98
CA LYS A 23 -3.97 14.68 4.31
C LYS A 23 -2.57 14.68 3.69
N ILE A 24 -1.85 13.56 3.76
CA ILE A 24 -0.52 13.44 3.16
C ILE A 24 -0.58 13.55 1.63
N LEU A 25 -1.57 12.94 0.99
CA LEU A 25 -1.76 13.03 -0.47
C LEU A 25 -2.05 14.48 -0.90
N GLU A 26 -2.88 15.19 -0.14
CA GLU A 26 -3.17 16.61 -0.35
C GLU A 26 -1.91 17.49 -0.19
N GLU A 27 -1.15 17.31 0.89
CA GLU A 27 0.10 18.02 1.15
C GLU A 27 1.15 17.77 0.04
N GLN A 28 1.17 16.56 -0.53
CA GLN A 28 2.05 16.19 -1.64
C GLN A 28 1.51 16.60 -3.01
N LYS A 29 0.33 17.25 -3.07
CA LYS A 29 -0.36 17.61 -4.32
C LYS A 29 -0.49 16.42 -5.28
N LYS A 30 -0.72 15.23 -4.73
CA LYS A 30 -0.93 14.02 -5.52
C LYS A 30 -2.37 13.97 -5.99
N ASP A 31 -2.53 13.67 -7.28
CA ASP A 31 -3.83 13.33 -7.84
C ASP A 31 -4.35 12.06 -7.16
N PHE A 32 -5.55 12.15 -6.61
CA PHE A 32 -6.25 11.05 -5.98
C PHE A 32 -7.73 11.22 -6.26
N GLU A 33 -8.29 10.23 -6.95
CA GLU A 33 -9.63 10.30 -7.51
C GLU A 33 -10.60 9.37 -6.79
N SER A 34 -11.88 9.49 -7.15
CA SER A 34 -12.92 8.61 -6.61
C SER A 34 -12.68 7.13 -6.92
N ILE A 35 -12.03 6.82 -8.05
CA ILE A 35 -11.70 5.45 -8.45
C ILE A 35 -10.67 4.80 -7.51
N ASP A 36 -9.78 5.59 -6.91
CA ASP A 36 -8.72 5.12 -6.00
C ASP A 36 -9.24 4.84 -4.58
N THR A 37 -10.45 5.30 -4.27
CA THR A 37 -11.06 5.25 -2.93
C THR A 37 -11.12 3.83 -2.37
N LYS A 38 -11.37 2.82 -3.23
CA LYS A 38 -11.43 1.42 -2.79
C LYS A 38 -10.07 0.84 -2.46
N ALA A 39 -9.01 1.22 -3.18
CA ALA A 39 -7.65 0.83 -2.84
C ALA A 39 -7.23 1.40 -1.49
N LEU A 40 -7.56 2.67 -1.23
CA LEU A 40 -7.32 3.29 0.08
C LEU A 40 -8.13 2.62 1.20
N GLU A 41 -9.37 2.21 0.93
CA GLU A 41 -10.23 1.54 1.93
C GLU A 41 -9.61 0.22 2.36
N ARG A 42 -9.15 -0.58 1.40
CA ARG A 42 -8.47 -1.84 1.67
C ARG A 42 -7.16 -1.63 2.42
N TYR A 43 -6.35 -0.64 2.02
CA TYR A 43 -5.14 -0.28 2.75
C TYR A 43 -5.44 0.04 4.23
N CYS A 44 -6.41 0.91 4.50
CA CYS A 44 -6.77 1.31 5.86
C CYS A 44 -7.33 0.15 6.70
N SER A 45 -8.09 -0.75 6.08
CA SER A 45 -8.56 -1.97 6.74
C SER A 45 -7.39 -2.86 7.15
N CYS A 46 -6.45 -3.14 6.23
CA CYS A 46 -5.28 -3.96 6.54
C CYS A 46 -4.40 -3.30 7.60
N TYR A 47 -4.22 -1.97 7.57
CA TYR A 47 -3.50 -1.24 8.61
C TYR A 47 -4.11 -1.48 10.00
N SER A 48 -5.44 -1.41 10.12
CA SER A 48 -6.11 -1.67 11.39
C SER A 48 -5.91 -3.12 11.86
N ASP A 49 -6.03 -4.09 10.94
CA ASP A 49 -5.80 -5.50 11.25
C ASP A 49 -4.38 -5.75 11.77
N VAL A 50 -3.36 -5.11 11.18
CA VAL A 50 -1.97 -5.20 11.65
C VAL A 50 -1.85 -4.70 13.08
N LEU A 51 -2.44 -3.55 13.41
CA LEU A 51 -2.43 -3.02 14.79
C LEU A 51 -3.14 -3.97 15.76
N LYS A 52 -4.34 -4.44 15.38
CA LYS A 52 -5.14 -5.35 16.19
C LYS A 52 -4.39 -6.65 16.51
N PHE A 53 -3.85 -7.32 15.51
CA PHE A 53 -3.12 -8.58 15.73
C PHE A 53 -1.77 -8.37 16.41
N SER A 54 -1.14 -7.19 16.26
CA SER A 54 0.06 -6.84 17.04
C SER A 54 -0.26 -6.77 18.53
N ASN A 55 -1.31 -6.04 18.91
CA ASN A 55 -1.72 -5.91 20.31
C ASN A 55 -2.13 -7.27 20.90
N LEU A 56 -2.90 -8.06 20.16
CA LEU A 56 -3.29 -9.40 20.61
C LEU A 56 -2.07 -10.30 20.84
N LEU A 57 -1.04 -10.23 19.98
CA LEU A 57 0.20 -10.98 20.16
C LEU A 57 1.06 -10.48 21.32
N GLU A 58 1.04 -9.18 21.60
CA GLU A 58 1.69 -8.60 22.77
C GLU A 58 1.07 -9.12 24.07
N GLU A 59 -0.26 -9.26 24.10
CA GLU A 59 -1.00 -9.80 25.25
C GLU A 59 -0.88 -11.33 25.36
N SER A 60 -1.01 -12.07 24.25
CA SER A 60 -1.08 -13.54 24.26
C SER A 60 0.28 -14.23 24.13
N GLY A 61 1.31 -13.51 23.70
CA GLY A 61 2.58 -14.08 23.25
C GLY A 61 2.49 -14.73 21.86
N TYR A 62 3.66 -15.07 21.33
CA TYR A 62 3.84 -15.57 19.95
C TYR A 62 3.75 -17.09 19.81
N ILE A 63 3.80 -17.82 20.94
CA ILE A 63 3.83 -19.27 20.99
C ILE A 63 2.73 -19.75 21.94
N ILE A 64 1.94 -20.71 21.49
CA ILE A 64 0.93 -21.43 22.28
C ILE A 64 1.31 -22.90 22.40
N LYS A 65 0.77 -23.59 23.40
CA LYS A 65 0.88 -25.05 23.48
C LYS A 65 -0.28 -25.70 22.74
N SER A 66 0.02 -26.69 21.92
CA SER A 66 -1.00 -27.56 21.33
C SER A 66 -1.69 -28.39 22.43
N PRO A 67 -2.83 -29.03 22.14
CA PRO A 67 -3.47 -29.96 23.09
C PRO A 67 -2.52 -31.05 23.59
N ASN A 68 -1.51 -31.41 22.80
CA ASN A 68 -0.52 -32.45 23.12
C ASN A 68 0.74 -31.85 23.81
N GLY A 69 0.73 -30.57 24.18
CA GLY A 69 1.80 -29.91 24.94
C GLY A 69 2.97 -29.35 24.11
N TYR A 70 2.98 -29.57 22.79
CA TYR A 70 4.05 -29.07 21.92
C TYR A 70 3.90 -27.57 21.62
N PRO A 71 5.00 -26.80 21.56
CA PRO A 71 4.94 -25.39 21.18
C PRO A 71 4.54 -25.25 19.71
N GLN A 72 3.60 -24.35 19.46
CA GLN A 72 3.11 -23.96 18.14
C GLN A 72 3.04 -22.45 18.03
N GLN A 73 3.19 -21.91 16.82
CA GLN A 73 3.03 -20.49 16.58
C GLN A 73 1.57 -20.06 16.85
N HIS A 74 1.40 -18.92 17.52
CA HIS A 74 0.08 -18.34 17.73
C HIS A 74 -0.59 -18.02 16.38
N PRO A 75 -1.87 -18.40 16.14
CA PRO A 75 -2.55 -18.15 14.86
C PRO A 75 -2.54 -16.67 14.41
N TYR A 76 -2.59 -15.75 15.35
CA TYR A 76 -2.46 -14.30 15.12
C TYR A 76 -1.18 -13.91 14.38
N CYS A 77 -0.07 -14.67 14.51
CA CYS A 77 1.15 -14.43 13.74
C CYS A 77 0.88 -14.52 12.24
N GLN A 78 0.13 -15.54 11.80
CA GLN A 78 -0.18 -15.71 10.38
C GLN A 78 -1.21 -14.67 9.90
N LEU A 79 -2.21 -14.33 10.72
CA LEU A 79 -3.18 -13.29 10.39
C LEU A 79 -2.52 -11.92 10.24
N LYS A 80 -1.63 -11.54 11.17
CA LYS A 80 -0.83 -10.32 11.09
C LYS A 80 0.02 -10.29 9.81
N LYS A 81 0.74 -11.39 9.53
CA LYS A 81 1.57 -11.50 8.32
C LYS A 81 0.76 -11.32 7.03
N ASN A 82 -0.43 -11.91 6.97
CA ASN A 82 -1.32 -11.75 5.82
C ASN A 82 -1.79 -10.30 5.66
N ALA A 83 -2.18 -9.65 6.75
CA ALA A 83 -2.57 -8.25 6.74
C ALA A 83 -1.41 -7.33 6.32
N GLU A 84 -0.19 -7.56 6.79
CA GLU A 84 1.01 -6.80 6.39
C GLU A 84 1.32 -6.98 4.90
N GLN A 85 1.18 -8.20 4.38
CA GLN A 85 1.44 -8.49 2.97
C GLN A 85 0.42 -7.79 2.05
N GLU A 86 -0.86 -7.85 2.39
CA GLU A 86 -1.91 -7.13 1.65
C GLU A 86 -1.75 -5.63 1.77
N MET A 87 -1.48 -5.12 2.98
CA MET A 87 -1.18 -3.71 3.20
C MET A 87 -0.03 -3.24 2.29
N ARG A 88 1.06 -4.02 2.21
CA ARG A 88 2.20 -3.71 1.33
C ARG A 88 1.81 -3.71 -0.15
N ASN A 89 0.88 -4.57 -0.58
CA ASN A 89 0.41 -4.58 -1.96
C ASN A 89 -0.37 -3.29 -2.27
N TRP A 90 -1.34 -2.91 -1.43
CA TRP A 90 -2.08 -1.66 -1.60
C TRP A 90 -1.18 -0.41 -1.50
N MET A 91 -0.14 -0.44 -0.65
CA MET A 91 0.87 0.65 -0.60
C MET A 91 1.62 0.84 -1.92
N LYS A 92 1.84 -0.23 -2.69
CA LYS A 92 2.49 -0.12 -4.00
C LYS A 92 1.54 0.51 -5.02
N GLU A 93 0.29 0.05 -5.07
CA GLU A 93 -0.74 0.58 -5.98
C GLU A 93 -0.98 2.07 -5.73
N LEU A 94 -1.08 2.48 -4.45
CA LEU A 94 -1.30 3.87 -4.05
C LEU A 94 -0.04 4.76 -4.12
N GLY A 95 1.10 4.23 -4.57
CA GLY A 95 2.34 5.03 -4.64
C GLY A 95 2.88 5.50 -3.28
N LEU A 96 2.57 4.77 -2.20
CA LEU A 96 2.98 5.12 -0.83
C LEU A 96 4.44 4.71 -0.52
N THR A 97 5.02 3.79 -1.30
CA THR A 97 6.43 3.39 -1.14
C THR A 97 7.38 4.23 -2.01
N PRO A 98 8.64 4.48 -1.57
CA PRO A 98 9.63 5.16 -2.43
C PRO A 98 9.84 4.43 -3.77
N ALA A 99 9.90 3.10 -3.74
CA ALA A 99 10.11 2.29 -4.93
C ALA A 99 8.94 2.37 -5.93
N SER A 100 7.69 2.37 -5.46
CA SER A 100 6.53 2.56 -6.34
C SER A 100 6.53 3.95 -6.96
N ARG A 101 6.84 5.00 -6.19
CA ARG A 101 6.97 6.36 -6.74
C ARG A 101 8.06 6.46 -7.81
N ALA A 102 9.23 5.87 -7.56
CA ALA A 102 10.31 5.86 -8.53
C ALA A 102 9.91 5.17 -9.84
N ARG A 103 9.17 4.05 -9.77
CA ARG A 103 8.64 3.38 -10.96
C ARG A 103 7.62 4.23 -11.73
N MET A 104 6.65 4.82 -11.02
CA MET A 104 5.65 5.69 -11.63
C MET A 104 6.29 6.88 -12.36
N ASN A 105 7.30 7.51 -11.76
CA ASN A 105 8.01 8.62 -12.38
C ASN A 105 8.81 8.20 -13.62
N LYS A 106 9.46 7.03 -13.60
CA LYS A 106 10.14 6.49 -14.78
C LYS A 106 9.18 6.21 -15.93
N SER A 107 8.00 5.67 -15.65
CA SER A 107 6.97 5.45 -16.68
C SER A 107 6.51 6.76 -17.30
N LYS A 108 6.25 7.80 -16.50
CA LYS A 108 5.89 9.13 -17.02
C LYS A 108 6.98 9.75 -17.90
N ALA A 109 8.25 9.61 -17.51
CA ALA A 109 9.37 10.12 -18.30
C ALA A 109 9.51 9.42 -19.67
N LYS A 110 9.17 8.12 -19.75
CA LYS A 110 9.14 7.38 -21.02
C LYS A 110 8.01 7.87 -21.93
N ASP A 111 6.80 8.02 -21.40
CA ASP A 111 5.64 8.50 -22.17
C ASP A 111 5.84 9.92 -22.70
N ASN A 112 6.59 10.76 -21.97
CA ASN A 112 6.86 12.15 -22.34
C ASN A 112 8.07 12.34 -23.29
N GLY A 113 8.73 11.27 -23.75
CA GLY A 113 9.93 11.44 -24.59
C GLY A 113 11.21 11.79 -23.83
N GLU A 114 11.15 11.94 -22.51
CA GLU A 114 12.25 12.46 -21.69
C GLU A 114 13.30 11.38 -21.35
N PHE A 115 12.97 10.10 -21.56
CA PHE A 115 13.86 8.96 -21.30
C PHE A 115 14.16 8.16 -22.57
N TYR A 116 14.45 8.84 -23.68
CA TYR A 116 15.10 8.20 -24.83
C TYR A 116 16.61 8.30 -24.62
N THR A 117 17.27 7.15 -24.50
CA THR A 117 18.73 7.09 -24.56
C THR A 117 19.20 7.46 -25.97
N GLU A 118 20.46 7.86 -26.12
CA GLU A 118 21.01 8.16 -27.46
C GLU A 118 20.86 6.95 -28.39
N GLU A 119 21.01 5.74 -27.85
CA GLU A 119 20.76 4.46 -28.55
C GLU A 119 19.31 4.31 -29.01
N ASP A 120 18.32 4.71 -28.20
CA ASP A 120 16.89 4.67 -28.59
C ASP A 120 16.62 5.63 -29.77
N ARG A 121 17.28 6.80 -29.80
CA ARG A 121 17.12 7.79 -30.88
C ARG A 121 17.81 7.36 -32.17
N GLU A 122 19.00 6.77 -32.06
CA GLU A 122 19.75 6.24 -33.20
C GLU A 122 18.98 5.07 -33.87
N MET A 123 18.38 4.19 -33.07
CA MET A 123 17.52 3.11 -33.57
C MET A 123 16.30 3.65 -34.31
N GLU A 124 15.62 4.66 -33.77
CA GLU A 124 14.44 5.25 -34.42
C GLU A 124 14.77 5.96 -35.74
N GLN A 125 15.95 6.57 -35.86
CA GLN A 125 16.46 7.12 -37.13
C GLN A 125 16.72 6.03 -38.19
N LEU A 126 17.24 4.87 -37.78
CA LEU A 126 17.51 3.76 -38.71
C LEU A 126 16.26 3.08 -39.29
N PHE A 127 15.10 3.19 -38.63
CA PHE A 127 13.85 2.60 -39.10
C PHE A 127 12.96 3.56 -39.90
N ASN A 128 13.29 4.86 -39.91
CA ASN A 128 12.50 5.90 -40.58
C ASN A 128 13.13 6.41 -41.90
N ASP A 129 14.32 5.90 -42.28
CA ASP A 129 14.97 6.07 -43.60
C ASP A 129 14.69 4.86 -44.52
#